data_AF-A0A920EAE5-F1
#
_entry.id   AF-A0A920EAE5-F1
#
_cell.length_a   1.000
_cell.length_b   1.000
_cell.length_c   1.000
_cell.angle_alpha   90.00
_cell.angle_beta   90.00
_cell.angle_gamma   90.00
#
_symmetry.space_group_name_H-M   'P 1'
#
loop_
_entity.id
_entity.type
_entity.pdbx_description
1 polymer ?
#
loop_
_entity_poly.entity_id
_entity_poly.type
_entity_poly.pdbx_seq_one_letter_code
_entity_poly.pdbx_strand_id
1 'polypeptide(L)' 'MESPKTAAIIQRTREAAAALEINGTPGLVVGDTVVAGAIGFDELVKLIAEERNKQG' A
#
# COMPACT_ATOMS: atom_id res chain seq x y z
N MET A 1 -15.18 -14.99 5.16
CA MET A 1 -14.63 -14.07 6.18
C MET A 1 -14.93 -14.52 7.60
N GLU A 2 -15.52 -15.69 7.81
CA GLU A 2 -16.10 -16.06 9.11
C GLU A 2 -15.15 -16.84 10.04
N SER A 3 -13.91 -17.10 9.60
CA SER A 3 -12.93 -17.75 10.48
C SER A 3 -12.23 -16.73 11.38
N PRO A 4 -11.93 -17.09 12.65
CA PRO A 4 -11.12 -16.25 13.54
C PRO A 4 -9.76 -15.87 12.94
N LYS A 5 -9.14 -16.78 12.18
CA LYS A 5 -7.87 -16.55 11.49
C LYS A 5 -7.98 -15.45 10.42
N THR A 6 -9.05 -15.47 9.62
CA THR A 6 -9.29 -14.44 8.60
C THR A 6 -9.49 -13.07 9.24
N ALA A 7 -10.27 -13.00 10.33
CA ALA A 7 -10.49 -11.76 11.06
C ALA A 7 -9.19 -11.17 11.61
N ALA A 8 -8.32 -12.00 12.19
CA ALA A 8 -7.02 -11.57 12.70
C ALA A 8 -6.09 -11.02 11.60
N ILE A 9 -6.07 -11.65 10.41
CA ILE A 9 -5.28 -11.15 9.28
C ILE A 9 -5.80 -9.78 8.82
N ILE A 10 -7.12 -9.63 8.65
CA ILE A 10 -7.73 -8.37 8.23
C ILE A 10 -7.43 -7.26 9.25
N GLN A 11 -7.55 -7.56 10.54
CA GLN A 11 -7.28 -6.61 11.61
C GLN A 11 -5.82 -6.13 11.56
N ARG A 12 -4.86 -7.05 11.46
CA ARG A 12 -3.44 -6.70 11.31
C ARG A 12 -3.16 -5.86 10.06
N THR A 13 -3.81 -6.17 8.94
CA THR A 13 -3.66 -5.37 7.70
C THR A 13 -4.19 -3.94 7.88
N ARG A 14 -5.31 -3.77 8.60
CA ARG A 14 -5.87 -2.43 8.90
C ARG A 14 -4.96 -1.62 9.83
N GLU A 15 -4.36 -2.28 10.81
CA GLU A 15 -3.37 -1.64 11.70
C GLU A 15 -2.13 -1.18 10.93
N ALA A 16 -1.63 -1.99 9.99
CA ALA A 16 -0.53 -1.59 9.12
C ALA A 16 -0.91 -0.39 8.23
N ALA A 17 -2.12 -0.38 7.67
CA ALA A 17 -2.62 0.74 6.88
C ALA A 17 -2.71 2.03 7.72
N ALA A 18 -3.22 1.94 8.97
CA ALA A 18 -3.29 3.09 9.88
C ALA A 18 -1.90 3.61 10.27
N ALA A 19 -0.94 2.73 10.52
CA ALA A 19 0.45 3.11 10.82
C ALA A 19 1.16 3.80 9.64
N LEU A 20 0.72 3.52 8.41
CA LEU A 20 1.18 4.17 7.18
C LEU A 20 0.31 5.39 6.79
N GLU A 21 -0.59 5.82 7.67
CA GLU A 21 -1.54 6.93 7.44
C GLU A 21 -2.42 6.76 6.18
N ILE A 22 -2.67 5.51 5.76
CA ILE A 22 -3.54 5.18 4.64
C ILE A 22 -4.99 5.23 5.12
N ASN A 23 -5.61 6.41 4.95
CA ASN A 23 -6.95 6.72 5.45
C ASN A 23 -8.07 6.58 4.40
N GLY A 24 -7.76 6.09 3.20
CA GLY A 24 -8.72 5.98 2.10
C GLY A 24 -8.33 4.89 1.09
N THR A 25 -9.27 4.56 0.21
CA THR A 25 -9.07 3.55 -0.84
C THR A 25 -9.38 4.12 -2.24
N PRO A 26 -8.59 3.78 -3.27
CA PRO A 26 -7.39 2.94 -3.20
C PRO A 26 -6.20 3.66 -2.54
N GLY A 27 -5.27 2.89 -1.99
CA GLY A 27 -3.99 3.36 -1.45
C GLY A 27 -2.90 2.38 -1.86
N LEU A 28 -1.74 2.90 -2.28
CA LEU A 28 -0.64 2.10 -2.83
C LEU A 28 0.63 2.35 -2.03
N VAL A 29 1.41 1.31 -1.79
CA VAL A 29 2.73 1.38 -1.15
C VAL A 29 3.73 0.78 -2.11
N VAL A 30 4.72 1.57 -2.55
CA VAL A 30 5.78 1.17 -3.48
C VAL A 30 7.12 1.59 -2.87
N GLY A 31 7.93 0.61 -2.45
CA GLY A 31 9.14 0.91 -1.68
C GLY A 31 8.80 1.67 -0.40
N ASP A 32 9.43 2.83 -0.22
CA ASP A 32 9.17 3.75 0.90
C ASP A 32 8.12 4.82 0.57
N THR A 33 7.57 4.81 -0.65
CA THR A 33 6.58 5.79 -1.10
C THR A 33 5.15 5.28 -0.88
N VAL A 34 4.33 6.09 -0.21
CA VAL A 34 2.89 5.88 -0.04
C VAL A 34 2.12 6.83 -0.94
N VAL A 35 1.20 6.30 -1.74
CA VAL A 35 0.33 7.06 -2.63
C VAL A 35 -1.12 6.92 -2.18
N ALA A 36 -1.73 8.06 -1.87
CA ALA A 36 -3.15 8.15 -1.53
C ALA A 36 -3.99 8.31 -2.81
N GLY A 37 -4.99 7.46 -2.97
CA GLY A 37 -5.90 7.51 -4.10
C GLY A 37 -5.42 6.73 -5.32
N ALA A 38 -6.23 6.78 -6.37
CA ALA A 38 -5.94 6.10 -7.63
C ALA A 38 -4.97 6.95 -8.45
N ILE A 39 -3.99 6.31 -9.06
CA ILE A 39 -3.06 6.92 -10.03
C ILE A 39 -3.16 6.21 -11.38
N GLY A 40 -2.66 6.87 -12.42
CA GLY A 40 -2.58 6.28 -13.76
C GLY A 40 -1.57 5.14 -13.83
N PHE A 41 -1.72 4.28 -14.84
CA PHE A 41 -0.80 3.17 -15.07
C PHE A 41 0.64 3.65 -15.31
N ASP A 42 0.83 4.65 -16.17
CA ASP A 42 2.16 5.19 -16.49
C ASP A 42 2.84 5.80 -15.25
N GLU A 43 2.04 6.44 -14.37
CA GLU A 43 2.51 7.00 -13.11
C GLU A 43 2.96 5.90 -12.15
N LEU A 44 2.20 4.80 -12.04
CA LEU A 44 2.59 3.63 -11.26
C LEU A 44 3.89 3.01 -11.77
N VAL A 45 4.03 2.84 -13.09
CA VAL A 45 5.26 2.28 -13.71
C VAL A 45 6.47 3.17 -13.40
N LYS A 46 6.30 4.49 -13.54
CA LYS A 46 7.35 5.47 -13.23
C LYS A 46 7.77 5.38 -11.75
N LEU A 47 6.80 5.34 -10.84
CA LEU A 47 7.05 5.25 -9.40
C LEU A 47 7.86 3.99 -9.04
N ILE A 48 7.50 2.83 -9.63
CA ILE A 48 8.22 1.57 -9.42
C ILE A 48 9.68 1.68 -9.91
N ALA A 49 9.91 2.31 -11.06
CA ALA A 49 11.26 2.48 -11.61
C ALA A 49 12.12 3.40 -10.71
N GLU A 50 11.54 4.50 -10.23
CA GLU A 50 12.21 5.43 -9.31
C GLU A 50 12.61 4.74 -8.00
N GLU A 51 11.71 3.99 -7.37
CA GLU A 51 11.99 3.26 -6.13
C GLU A 51 13.06 2.18 -6.31
N ARG A 52 13.08 1.47 -7.44
CA ARG A 52 14.13 0.50 -7.75
C ARG A 52 15.51 1.16 -7.91
N ASN A 53 15.57 2.33 -8.53
CA ASN A 53 16.82 3.05 -8.73
C ASN A 53 17.39 3.63 -7.42
N LYS A 54 16.57 3.86 -6.39
CA LYS A 54 17.04 4.28 -5.05
C LYS A 54 17.76 3.16 -4.30
N GLN A 55 17.52 1.90 -4.66
CA GLN A 55 18.08 0.72 -3.98
C GLN A 55 19.32 0.14 -4.68
N GLY A 56 19.69 0.65 -5.86
CA GLY A 56 20.89 0.26 -6.62
C GLY A 56 21.99 1.30 -6.50
#